data_AF-A0A0Q4I5M4-F1
#
_entry.id   AF-A0A0Q4I5M4-F1
#
_cell.length_a   1.000
_cell.length_b   1.000
_cell.length_c   1.000
_cell.angle_alpha   90.00
_cell.angle_beta   90.00
_cell.angle_gamma   90.00
#
_symmetry.space_group_name_H-M   'P 1'
#
loop_
_entity.id
_entity.type
_entity.pdbx_description
1 polymer ?
#
loop_
_entity_poly.entity_id
_entity_poly.type
_entity_poly.pdbx_seq_one_letter_code
_entity_poly.pdbx_strand_id
1 'polypeptide(L)'
;MIVRIARDRRGATLIEFALLAPVLLLLLMGLFDLCYRSYAQAILTGALQAAARKGTLEGNATTSAAAAIDEAVIQQVRPVAPNLTWISKRLHYRNYDGVEAEPFDDVNSNNRRDPGECFTDTNGNGLWDSDPGTTGQGGANDITVYTVEITYPRLFPLTGLMGWSSDQKISASSALKNQPYDTQSAATPERIC
;
A
#
# COMPACT_ATOMS: atom_id res chain seq x y z
N MET A 1 -1.47 64.19 26.57
CA MET A 1 -1.22 62.72 26.70
C MET A 1 -2.03 61.90 25.69
N ILE A 2 -3.30 62.24 25.42
CA ILE A 2 -4.21 61.52 24.49
C ILE A 2 -3.72 61.49 23.02
N VAL A 3 -3.12 62.56 22.52
CA VAL A 3 -2.60 62.64 21.12
C VAL A 3 -1.46 61.64 20.84
N ARG A 4 -0.76 61.18 21.89
CA ARG A 4 0.35 60.23 21.78
C ARG A 4 -0.13 58.79 21.55
N ILE A 5 -1.36 58.46 21.98
CA ILE A 5 -2.01 57.16 21.77
C ILE A 5 -2.57 57.06 20.34
N ALA A 6 -3.14 58.16 19.82
CA ALA A 6 -3.71 58.20 18.47
C ALA A 6 -2.67 58.12 17.32
N ARG A 7 -1.38 58.34 17.62
CA ARG A 7 -0.26 58.19 16.67
C ARG A 7 0.47 56.85 16.79
N ASP A 8 0.03 55.98 17.71
CA ASP A 8 0.72 54.71 17.94
C ASP A 8 0.38 53.69 16.84
N ARG A 9 1.26 53.56 15.86
CA ARG A 9 1.14 52.61 14.73
C ARG A 9 1.60 51.20 15.07
N ARG A 10 2.12 50.96 16.29
CA ARG A 10 2.63 49.64 16.71
C ARG A 10 1.54 48.56 16.72
N GLY A 11 0.27 48.95 16.81
CA GLY A 11 -0.87 48.02 16.72
C GLY A 11 -1.25 47.60 15.30
N ALA A 12 -0.89 48.39 14.27
CA ALA A 12 -1.28 48.10 12.89
C ALA A 12 -0.60 46.81 12.36
N THR A 13 0.69 46.62 12.68
CA THR A 13 1.44 45.40 12.33
C THR A 13 0.86 44.15 13.00
N LEU A 14 0.23 44.31 14.18
CA LEU A 14 -0.38 43.22 14.91
C LEU A 14 -1.67 42.74 14.24
N ILE A 15 -2.44 43.67 13.65
CA ILE A 15 -3.66 43.38 12.88
C ILE A 15 -3.30 42.75 11.53
N GLU A 16 -2.28 43.26 10.85
CA GLU A 16 -1.77 42.68 9.60
C GLU A 16 -1.30 41.23 9.82
N PHE A 17 -0.54 40.98 10.89
CA PHE A 17 -0.13 39.63 11.26
C PHE A 17 -1.33 38.74 11.61
N ALA A 18 -2.34 39.25 12.33
CA ALA A 18 -3.53 38.49 12.68
C ALA A 18 -4.34 38.04 11.45
N LEU A 19 -4.31 38.81 10.35
CA LEU A 19 -4.95 38.43 9.09
C LEU A 19 -4.13 37.43 8.28
N LEU A 20 -2.80 37.54 8.30
CA LEU A 20 -1.90 36.67 7.52
C LEU A 20 -1.59 35.35 8.22
N ALA A 21 -1.48 35.33 9.55
CA ALA A 21 -1.10 34.17 10.33
C ALA A 21 -2.00 32.95 10.11
N PRO A 22 -3.35 33.05 10.04
CA PRO A 22 -4.21 31.90 9.76
C PRO A 22 -3.91 31.25 8.41
N VAL A 23 -3.68 32.05 7.36
CA VAL A 23 -3.34 31.54 6.02
C VAL A 23 -1.98 30.84 6.03
N LEU A 24 -0.99 31.44 6.70
CA LEU A 24 0.32 30.85 6.85
C LEU A 24 0.28 29.52 7.62
N LEU A 25 -0.47 29.46 8.73
CA LEU A 25 -0.63 28.25 9.54
C LEU A 25 -1.33 27.14 8.77
N LEU A 26 -2.38 27.46 7.99
CA LEU A 26 -3.04 26.48 7.13
C LEU A 26 -2.06 25.89 6.09
N LEU A 27 -1.25 26.75 5.46
CA LEU A 27 -0.25 26.31 4.49
C LEU A 27 0.83 25.43 5.13
N LEU A 28 1.33 25.81 6.31
CA LEU A 28 2.31 25.02 7.05
C LEU A 28 1.75 23.67 7.51
N MET A 29 0.54 23.64 8.07
CA MET A 29 -0.13 22.40 8.48
C MET A 29 -0.33 21.46 7.27
N GLY A 30 -0.72 21.99 6.11
CA GLY A 30 -0.85 21.20 4.88
C GLY A 30 0.48 20.65 4.39
N LEU A 31 1.54 21.48 4.41
CA LEU A 31 2.89 21.05 4.04
C LEU A 31 3.41 19.96 4.98
N PHE A 32 3.24 20.12 6.28
CA PHE A 32 3.69 19.13 7.25
C PHE A 32 2.90 17.81 7.16
N ASP A 33 1.59 17.84 6.90
CA ASP A 33 0.81 16.60 6.65
C ASP A 33 1.33 15.85 5.42
N LEU A 34 1.67 16.58 4.34
CA LEU A 34 2.27 16.01 3.14
C LEU A 34 3.66 15.41 3.41
N CYS A 35 4.53 16.15 4.09
CA CYS A 35 5.86 15.69 4.47
C CYS A 35 5.77 14.44 5.35
N TYR A 36 4.90 14.44 6.35
CA TYR A 36 4.68 13.30 7.24
C TYR A 36 4.21 12.06 6.46
N ARG A 37 3.24 12.21 5.54
CA ARG A 37 2.82 11.12 4.65
C ARG A 37 3.98 10.57 3.81
N SER A 38 4.78 11.46 3.21
CA SER A 38 5.91 11.04 2.37
C SER A 38 6.97 10.28 3.16
N TYR A 39 7.21 10.69 4.40
CA TYR A 39 8.15 10.05 5.31
C TYR A 39 7.64 8.67 5.75
N ALA A 40 6.37 8.57 6.14
CA ALA A 40 5.74 7.30 6.48
C ALA A 40 5.76 6.31 5.31
N GLN A 41 5.49 6.78 4.08
CA GLN A 41 5.59 5.97 2.86
C GLN A 41 7.00 5.43 2.64
N ALA A 42 8.03 6.26 2.82
CA ALA A 42 9.42 5.84 2.64
C ALA A 42 9.82 4.75 3.64
N ILE A 43 9.42 4.89 4.91
CA ILE A 43 9.68 3.89 5.96
C ILE A 43 8.93 2.61 5.68
N LEU A 44 7.64 2.68 5.35
CA LEU A 44 6.85 1.50 4.99
C LEU A 44 7.47 0.75 3.81
N THR A 45 7.88 1.47 2.77
CA THR A 45 8.52 0.88 1.60
C THR A 45 9.84 0.21 1.96
N GLY A 46 10.70 0.86 2.74
CA GLY A 46 11.98 0.28 3.17
C GLY A 46 11.80 -0.96 4.06
N ALA A 47 10.89 -0.88 5.03
CA ALA A 47 10.56 -1.99 5.92
C ALA A 47 9.99 -3.18 5.12
N LEU A 48 9.10 -2.91 4.16
CA LEU A 48 8.54 -3.91 3.26
C LEU A 48 9.63 -4.60 2.45
N GLN A 49 10.57 -3.86 1.84
CA GLN A 49 11.65 -4.45 1.04
C GLN A 49 12.56 -5.35 1.87
N ALA A 50 12.86 -4.96 3.11
CA ALA A 50 13.64 -5.79 4.03
C ALA A 50 12.88 -7.08 4.43
N ALA A 51 11.59 -6.98 4.69
CA ALA A 51 10.71 -8.09 5.04
C ALA A 51 10.50 -9.06 3.86
N ALA A 52 10.25 -8.50 2.67
CA ALA A 52 10.19 -9.18 1.40
C ALA A 52 11.41 -10.09 1.17
N ARG A 53 12.63 -9.55 1.34
CA ARG A 53 13.87 -10.34 1.20
C ARG A 53 13.97 -11.49 2.20
N LYS A 54 13.45 -11.34 3.42
CA LYS A 54 13.40 -12.44 4.39
C LYS A 54 12.34 -13.48 4.00
N GLY A 55 11.25 -13.04 3.39
CA GLY A 55 10.14 -13.88 2.97
C GLY A 55 10.48 -14.90 1.89
N THR A 56 11.53 -14.69 1.07
CA THR A 56 11.93 -15.60 -0.02
C THR A 56 12.64 -16.87 0.46
N LEU A 57 12.87 -17.03 1.76
CA LEU A 57 13.55 -18.18 2.36
C LEU A 57 12.54 -19.28 2.72
N GLU A 58 12.89 -20.53 2.47
CA GLU A 58 12.03 -21.73 2.67
C GLU A 58 11.35 -21.76 4.06
N GLY A 59 12.10 -21.50 5.13
CA GLY A 59 11.58 -21.51 6.52
C GLY A 59 10.57 -20.41 6.83
N ASN A 60 10.46 -19.40 5.96
CA ASN A 60 9.58 -18.24 6.13
C ASN A 60 8.29 -18.33 5.29
N ALA A 61 8.04 -19.49 4.66
CA ALA A 61 6.79 -19.78 3.96
C ALA A 61 5.66 -20.23 4.90
N THR A 62 5.96 -20.52 6.18
CA THR A 62 4.95 -20.89 7.18
C THR A 62 4.14 -19.68 7.67
N THR A 63 2.87 -19.90 8.03
CA THR A 63 1.97 -18.84 8.54
C THR A 63 2.56 -18.11 9.74
N SER A 64 3.21 -18.83 10.67
CA SER A 64 3.83 -18.24 11.87
C SER A 64 5.03 -17.35 11.53
N ALA A 65 5.88 -17.76 10.58
CA ALA A 65 7.01 -16.96 10.15
C ALA A 65 6.57 -15.73 9.35
N ALA A 66 5.54 -15.87 8.50
CA ALA A 66 4.94 -14.75 7.78
C ALA A 66 4.35 -13.69 8.74
N ALA A 67 3.67 -14.12 9.82
CA ALA A 67 3.17 -13.22 10.85
C ALA A 67 4.31 -12.49 11.59
N ALA A 68 5.42 -13.18 11.88
CA ALA A 68 6.59 -12.56 12.51
C ALA A 68 7.25 -11.52 11.58
N ILE A 69 7.29 -11.79 10.27
CA ILE A 69 7.78 -10.85 9.26
C ILE A 69 6.86 -9.63 9.16
N ASP A 70 5.54 -9.84 9.18
CA ASP A 70 4.55 -8.75 9.17
C ASP A 70 4.71 -7.86 10.39
N GLU A 71 4.79 -8.43 11.59
CA GLU A 71 4.98 -7.64 12.81
C GLU A 71 6.32 -6.88 12.75
N ALA A 72 7.38 -7.47 12.20
CA ALA A 72 8.66 -6.78 12.03
C ALA A 72 8.59 -5.57 11.07
N VAL A 73 7.72 -5.59 10.05
CA VAL A 73 7.43 -4.40 9.22
C VAL A 73 6.75 -3.34 10.07
N ILE A 74 5.70 -3.74 10.81
CA ILE A 74 4.90 -2.80 11.58
C ILE A 74 5.70 -2.17 12.72
N GLN A 75 6.57 -2.92 13.40
CA GLN A 75 7.47 -2.39 14.44
C GLN A 75 8.38 -1.27 13.93
N GLN A 76 8.77 -1.29 12.65
CA GLN A 76 9.57 -0.21 12.05
C GLN A 76 8.73 1.03 11.73
N VAL A 77 7.43 0.86 11.47
CA VAL A 77 6.51 1.95 11.10
C VAL A 77 5.87 2.60 12.34
N ARG A 78 5.65 1.84 13.43
CA ARG A 78 5.03 2.30 14.68
C ARG A 78 5.63 3.59 15.27
N PRO A 79 6.96 3.83 15.26
CA PRO A 79 7.53 5.08 15.76
C PRO A 79 7.04 6.33 15.01
N VAL A 80 6.63 6.16 13.75
CA VAL A 80 6.08 7.24 12.93
C VAL A 80 4.58 7.30 13.08
N ALA A 81 3.89 6.16 12.99
CA ALA A 81 2.43 6.05 13.07
C ALA A 81 2.00 5.10 14.21
N PRO A 82 1.86 5.58 15.47
CA PRO A 82 1.63 4.71 16.62
C PRO A 82 0.24 4.06 16.63
N ASN A 83 -0.78 4.79 16.18
CA ASN A 83 -2.18 4.33 16.14
C ASN A 83 -2.56 3.77 14.76
N LEU A 84 -1.63 3.08 14.11
CA LEU A 84 -1.90 2.47 12.82
C LEU A 84 -2.73 1.20 12.95
N THR A 85 -3.56 0.95 11.95
CA THR A 85 -4.14 -0.36 11.62
C THR A 85 -3.49 -0.85 10.33
N TRP A 86 -3.35 -2.15 10.14
CA TRP A 86 -2.63 -2.70 9.00
C TRP A 86 -3.26 -3.98 8.47
N ILE A 87 -3.04 -4.22 7.18
CA ILE A 87 -3.42 -5.43 6.46
C ILE A 87 -2.23 -5.86 5.61
N SER A 88 -1.81 -7.11 5.74
CA SER A 88 -0.84 -7.73 4.84
C SER A 88 -1.53 -8.65 3.84
N LYS A 89 -1.05 -8.65 2.59
CA LYS A 89 -1.49 -9.56 1.53
C LYS A 89 -0.26 -10.13 0.83
N ARG A 90 -0.30 -11.43 0.56
CA ARG A 90 0.72 -12.15 -0.20
C ARG A 90 0.03 -12.97 -1.26
N LEU A 91 0.37 -12.68 -2.51
CA LEU A 91 -0.06 -13.42 -3.67
C LEU A 91 1.18 -13.98 -4.34
N HIS A 92 1.14 -15.24 -4.76
CA HIS A 92 2.22 -15.84 -5.52
C HIS A 92 1.74 -16.23 -6.91
N TYR A 93 2.68 -16.14 -7.85
CA TYR A 93 2.52 -16.39 -9.27
C TYR A 93 3.65 -17.31 -9.72
N ARG A 94 3.35 -18.29 -10.57
CA ARG A 94 4.38 -19.19 -11.09
C ARG A 94 5.26 -18.54 -12.16
N ASN A 95 4.67 -17.60 -12.90
CA ASN A 95 5.25 -16.98 -14.10
C ASN A 95 5.09 -15.46 -14.00
N TYR A 96 6.02 -14.69 -14.58
CA TYR A 96 5.86 -13.24 -14.67
C TYR A 96 4.66 -12.83 -15.55
N ASP A 97 4.34 -13.66 -16.55
CA ASP A 97 3.19 -13.44 -17.45
C ASP A 97 1.84 -13.74 -16.78
N GLY A 98 1.84 -14.41 -15.62
CA GLY A 98 0.64 -14.76 -14.87
C GLY A 98 0.16 -13.68 -13.90
N VAL A 99 0.76 -12.49 -13.88
CA VAL A 99 0.28 -11.37 -13.04
C VAL A 99 -0.93 -10.68 -13.70
N GLU A 100 -1.17 -10.93 -14.97
CA GLU A 100 -2.31 -10.41 -15.74
C GLU A 100 -3.52 -11.36 -15.67
N ALA A 101 -4.68 -10.86 -16.10
CA ALA A 101 -5.90 -11.66 -16.20
C ALA A 101 -5.69 -12.89 -17.08
N GLU A 102 -6.36 -13.99 -16.74
CA GLU A 102 -6.21 -15.22 -17.50
C GLU A 102 -6.68 -15.05 -18.96
N PRO A 103 -5.93 -15.59 -19.93
CA PRO A 103 -6.32 -15.52 -21.33
C PRO A 103 -7.68 -16.19 -21.55
N PHE A 104 -8.59 -15.53 -22.25
CA PHE A 104 -9.88 -16.09 -22.66
C PHE A 104 -10.15 -15.83 -24.14
N ASP A 105 -10.98 -16.69 -24.73
CA ASP A 105 -11.44 -16.53 -26.11
C ASP A 105 -12.61 -15.55 -26.14
N ASP A 106 -12.32 -14.29 -26.48
CA ASP A 106 -13.32 -13.25 -26.67
C ASP A 106 -14.02 -13.40 -28.04
N VAL A 107 -15.01 -14.29 -28.10
CA VAL A 107 -15.72 -14.64 -29.35
C VAL A 107 -16.56 -13.48 -29.84
N ASN A 108 -17.05 -12.64 -28.93
CA ASN A 108 -17.92 -11.50 -29.25
C ASN A 108 -17.21 -10.14 -29.25
N SER A 109 -15.90 -10.12 -28.99
CA SER A 109 -15.01 -8.95 -29.01
C SER A 109 -15.42 -7.83 -28.03
N ASN A 110 -15.93 -8.18 -26.85
CA ASN A 110 -16.37 -7.21 -25.84
C ASN A 110 -15.33 -6.97 -24.71
N ASN A 111 -14.15 -7.57 -24.80
CA ASN A 111 -13.06 -7.55 -23.82
C ASN A 111 -13.47 -8.03 -22.42
N ARG A 112 -14.46 -8.91 -22.31
CA ARG A 112 -14.91 -9.53 -21.06
C ARG A 112 -15.22 -11.00 -21.29
N ARG A 113 -14.82 -11.84 -20.36
CA ARG A 113 -15.18 -13.26 -20.43
C ARG A 113 -16.68 -13.42 -20.21
N ASP A 114 -17.38 -13.96 -21.21
CA ASP A 114 -18.81 -14.31 -21.14
C ASP A 114 -19.05 -15.79 -20.82
N PRO A 115 -20.23 -16.13 -20.25
CA PRO A 115 -20.62 -17.53 -20.04
C PRO A 115 -20.62 -18.31 -21.37
N GLY A 116 -19.75 -19.32 -21.46
CA GLY A 116 -19.57 -20.15 -22.66
C GLY A 116 -18.29 -19.85 -23.45
N GLU A 117 -17.57 -18.78 -23.10
CA GLU A 117 -16.22 -18.55 -23.60
C GLU A 117 -15.20 -19.35 -22.82
N CYS A 118 -14.26 -19.95 -23.56
CA CYS A 118 -13.18 -20.72 -22.98
C CYS A 118 -12.11 -19.80 -22.40
N PHE A 119 -11.42 -20.26 -21.36
CA PHE A 119 -10.27 -19.56 -20.79
C PHE A 119 -9.12 -20.53 -20.47
N THR A 120 -7.93 -19.98 -20.27
CA THR A 120 -6.73 -20.72 -19.88
C THR A 120 -6.49 -20.55 -18.39
N ASP A 121 -6.88 -21.56 -17.62
CA ASP A 121 -6.65 -21.64 -16.18
C ASP A 121 -5.16 -21.86 -15.92
N THR A 122 -4.52 -20.83 -15.36
CA THR A 122 -3.09 -20.76 -15.09
C THR A 122 -2.77 -21.11 -13.63
N ASN A 123 -3.72 -20.91 -12.71
CA ASN A 123 -3.52 -21.19 -11.29
C ASN A 123 -4.09 -22.56 -10.85
N GLY A 124 -4.96 -23.16 -11.64
CA GLY A 124 -5.58 -24.48 -11.44
C GLY A 124 -6.84 -24.45 -10.57
N ASN A 125 -7.56 -23.33 -10.48
CA ASN A 125 -8.75 -23.18 -9.64
C ASN A 125 -10.08 -23.46 -10.36
N GLY A 126 -10.05 -23.69 -11.68
CA GLY A 126 -11.22 -23.97 -12.50
C GLY A 126 -12.11 -22.77 -12.80
N LEU A 127 -11.69 -21.55 -12.49
CA LEU A 127 -12.45 -20.31 -12.65
C LEU A 127 -11.61 -19.26 -13.36
N TRP A 128 -12.23 -18.48 -14.25
CA TRP A 128 -11.53 -17.37 -14.88
C TRP A 128 -11.24 -16.29 -13.84
N ASP A 129 -9.96 -15.98 -13.65
CA ASP A 129 -9.52 -14.91 -12.76
C ASP A 129 -8.97 -13.70 -13.52
N SER A 130 -9.42 -12.52 -13.10
CA SER A 130 -8.80 -11.25 -13.51
C SER A 130 -7.43 -11.01 -12.84
N ASP A 131 -7.13 -11.74 -11.78
CA ASP A 131 -5.84 -11.79 -11.08
C ASP A 131 -5.66 -13.22 -10.55
N PRO A 132 -4.90 -14.09 -11.24
CA PRO A 132 -4.79 -15.51 -10.88
C PRO A 132 -3.83 -15.75 -9.70
N GLY A 133 -3.44 -14.71 -8.96
CA GLY A 133 -2.56 -14.81 -7.80
C GLY A 133 -3.14 -15.71 -6.70
N THR A 134 -2.38 -16.72 -6.29
CA THR A 134 -2.81 -17.61 -5.20
C THR A 134 -2.32 -17.07 -3.85
N THR A 135 -3.17 -17.12 -2.82
CA THR A 135 -2.79 -16.63 -1.49
C THR A 135 -1.65 -17.43 -0.87
N GLY A 136 -0.71 -16.73 -0.24
CA GLY A 136 0.42 -17.33 0.46
C GLY A 136 1.77 -16.96 -0.16
N GLN A 137 2.82 -17.58 0.38
CA GLN A 137 4.21 -17.28 0.00
C GLN A 137 4.68 -17.98 -1.27
N GLY A 138 3.92 -18.95 -1.80
CA GLY A 138 4.34 -19.77 -2.93
C GLY A 138 5.46 -20.76 -2.60
N GLY A 139 5.76 -21.63 -3.55
CA GLY A 139 6.84 -22.61 -3.49
C GLY A 139 8.17 -22.07 -4.02
N ALA A 140 9.12 -22.98 -4.24
CA ALA A 140 10.40 -22.64 -4.83
C ALA A 140 10.22 -22.08 -6.26
N ASN A 141 10.99 -21.05 -6.61
CA ASN A 141 10.93 -20.32 -7.88
C ASN A 141 9.66 -19.51 -8.16
N ASP A 142 8.64 -19.55 -7.31
CA ASP A 142 7.45 -18.70 -7.47
C ASP A 142 7.79 -17.23 -7.21
N ILE A 143 7.01 -16.35 -7.84
CA ILE A 143 7.08 -14.91 -7.69
C ILE A 143 6.00 -14.49 -6.70
N THR A 144 6.42 -13.96 -5.57
CA THR A 144 5.52 -13.53 -4.51
C THR A 144 5.45 -12.01 -4.49
N VAL A 145 4.25 -11.49 -4.65
CA VAL A 145 3.89 -10.09 -4.45
C VAL A 145 3.42 -9.92 -3.01
N TYR A 146 4.24 -9.25 -2.22
CA TYR A 146 3.95 -8.89 -0.84
C TYR A 146 3.50 -7.44 -0.76
N THR A 147 2.28 -7.22 -0.31
CA THR A 147 1.66 -5.90 -0.16
C THR A 147 1.27 -5.66 1.29
N VAL A 148 1.64 -4.50 1.82
CA VAL A 148 1.21 -4.03 3.13
C VAL A 148 0.48 -2.71 2.98
N GLU A 149 -0.71 -2.65 3.56
CA GLU A 149 -1.51 -1.45 3.67
C GLU A 149 -1.59 -1.04 5.14
N ILE A 150 -1.37 0.25 5.41
CA ILE A 150 -1.57 0.81 6.74
C ILE A 150 -2.52 2.00 6.68
N THR A 151 -3.34 2.14 7.71
CA THR A 151 -4.24 3.28 7.91
C THR A 151 -3.95 3.89 9.28
N TYR A 152 -3.71 5.18 9.35
CA TYR A 152 -3.38 5.89 10.58
C TYR A 152 -4.06 7.28 10.62
N PRO A 153 -4.32 7.85 11.81
CA PRO A 153 -4.89 9.19 11.93
C PRO A 153 -3.88 10.25 11.46
N ARG A 154 -4.37 11.28 10.75
CA ARG A 154 -3.54 12.41 10.31
C ARG A 154 -3.01 13.20 11.49
N LEU A 155 -1.86 13.85 11.28
CA LEU A 155 -1.22 14.67 12.31
C LEU A 155 -2.01 15.97 12.57
N PHE A 156 -2.58 16.55 11.51
CA PHE A 156 -3.37 17.78 11.59
C PHE A 156 -4.82 17.54 11.15
N PRO A 157 -5.82 18.07 11.89
CA PRO A 157 -7.24 17.84 11.60
C PRO A 157 -7.78 18.71 10.45
N LEU A 158 -6.92 19.12 9.49
CA LEU A 158 -7.33 19.99 8.37
C LEU A 158 -8.42 19.35 7.51
N THR A 159 -8.31 18.05 7.25
CA THR A 159 -9.29 17.31 6.45
C THR A 159 -10.62 17.14 7.18
N GLY A 160 -10.58 16.96 8.50
CA GLY A 160 -11.78 16.92 9.33
C GLY A 160 -12.57 18.22 9.31
N LEU A 161 -11.89 19.38 9.27
CA LEU A 161 -12.53 20.69 9.12
C LEU A 161 -13.28 20.82 7.77
N MET A 162 -12.82 20.11 6.73
CA MET A 162 -13.41 20.07 5.39
C MET A 162 -14.43 18.92 5.21
N GLY A 163 -14.76 18.17 6.27
CA GLY A 163 -15.69 17.03 6.22
C GLY A 163 -15.13 15.78 5.54
N TRP A 164 -13.82 15.69 5.36
CA TRP A 164 -13.14 14.51 4.83
C TRP A 164 -12.63 13.60 5.96
N SER A 165 -12.23 12.37 5.61
CA SER A 165 -11.67 11.43 6.57
C SER A 165 -10.46 12.01 7.31
N SER A 166 -10.45 11.85 8.64
CA SER A 166 -9.30 12.16 9.50
C SER A 166 -8.16 11.17 9.32
N ASP A 167 -8.41 10.06 8.66
CA ASP A 167 -7.45 8.98 8.50
C ASP A 167 -6.74 9.08 7.15
N GLN A 168 -5.50 8.59 7.13
CA GLN A 168 -4.66 8.48 5.96
C GLN A 168 -4.33 7.02 5.73
N LYS A 169 -4.58 6.55 4.52
CA LYS A 169 -4.19 5.21 4.06
C LYS A 169 -2.97 5.33 3.15
N ILE A 170 -1.96 4.50 3.41
CA ILE A 170 -0.82 4.32 2.51
C ILE A 170 -0.57 2.83 2.28
N SER A 171 0.01 2.49 1.14
CA SER A 171 0.30 1.11 0.76
C SER A 171 1.68 1.02 0.12
N ALA A 172 2.32 -0.12 0.29
CA ALA A 172 3.54 -0.47 -0.40
C ALA A 172 3.46 -1.92 -0.86
N SER A 173 4.02 -2.21 -2.03
CA SER A 173 4.12 -3.56 -2.59
C SER A 173 5.56 -3.85 -3.03
N SER A 174 5.96 -5.11 -2.96
CA SER A 174 7.22 -5.62 -3.49
C SER A 174 7.03 -7.01 -4.07
N ALA A 175 7.58 -7.24 -5.25
CA ALA A 175 7.55 -8.53 -5.94
C ALA A 175 8.93 -9.18 -5.88
N LEU A 176 8.99 -10.43 -5.45
CA LEU A 176 10.26 -11.16 -5.29
C LEU A 176 10.10 -12.59 -5.78
N LYS A 177 11.18 -13.14 -6.32
CA LYS A 177 11.25 -14.55 -6.65
C LYS A 177 11.79 -15.34 -5.46
N ASN A 178 11.10 -16.41 -5.07
CA ASN A 178 11.53 -17.33 -4.04
C ASN A 178 12.80 -18.08 -4.47
N GLN A 179 13.63 -18.44 -3.49
CA GLN A 179 14.86 -19.15 -3.76
C GLN A 179 14.59 -20.55 -4.38
N PRO A 180 15.50 -21.07 -5.23
CA PRO A 180 15.38 -22.39 -5.82
C PRO A 180 15.82 -23.47 -4.81
N TYR A 181 15.03 -23.68 -3.77
CA TYR A 181 15.27 -24.74 -2.78
C TYR A 181 14.60 -26.08 -3.15
N ASP A 182 13.66 -26.06 -4.11
CA ASP A 182 12.97 -27.24 -4.64
C ASP A 182 12.60 -27.01 -6.13
N THR A 183 12.15 -28.07 -6.80
CA THR A 183 11.51 -27.99 -8.11
C THR A 183 10.15 -27.28 -7.99
N GLN A 184 9.90 -26.35 -8.91
CA GLN A 184 8.61 -25.66 -8.97
C GLN A 184 7.52 -26.66 -9.32
N SER A 185 6.48 -26.75 -8.49
CA SER A 185 5.31 -27.59 -8.79
C SER A 185 4.51 -26.90 -9.90
N ALA A 186 4.69 -27.36 -11.13
CA ALA A 186 4.01 -26.83 -12.30
C ALA A 186 2.54 -27.29 -12.27
N ALA A 187 1.58 -26.39 -12.04
CA ALA A 187 0.27 -26.64 -12.64
C ALA A 187 0.43 -26.37 -14.13
N THR A 188 -0.02 -27.32 -14.93
CA THR A 188 -0.02 -27.17 -16.38
C THR A 188 -1.22 -26.30 -16.72
N PRO A 189 -1.06 -25.21 -17.48
CA PRO A 189 -2.19 -24.37 -17.84
C PRO A 189 -3.24 -25.22 -18.58
N GLU A 190 -4.48 -25.20 -18.06
CA GLU A 190 -5.58 -26.00 -18.56
C GLU A 190 -6.58 -25.09 -19.29
N ARG A 191 -6.98 -25.47 -20.51
CA ARG A 191 -8.02 -24.73 -21.23
C ARG A 191 -9.39 -25.26 -20.82
N ILE A 192 -10.21 -24.40 -20.22
CA ILE A 192 -11.54 -24.73 -19.72
C ILE A 192 -12.60 -24.07 -20.60
N CYS A 193 -13.54 -24.90 -21.05
CA CYS A 193 -14.77 -24.55 -21.76
C CYS A 193 -15.91 -25.31 -21.04
#